data_AF-A0A963ZZM5-F1
#
_entry.id   AF-A0A963ZZM5-F1
#
_cell.length_a   1.000
_cell.length_b   1.000
_cell.length_c   1.000
_cell.angle_alpha   90.00
_cell.angle_beta   90.00
_cell.angle_gamma   90.00
#
_symmetry.space_group_name_H-M   'P 1'
#
loop_
_entity.id
_entity.type
_entity.pdbx_description
1 polymer ?
#
loop_
_entity_poly.entity_id
_entity_poly.type
_entity_poly.pdbx_seq_one_letter_code
_entity_poly.pdbx_strand_id
1 'polypeptide(L)'
;MKYCITILIIVISVLSGRSQTKWEVFTEIIEHEYYIFKGLIDEKYPIKMYLTQSGFCGEGNNNRFKAKQLKGWYYYESQKKKLPIIGSMKYDNTDYFIKLFVPQDYLDTLNSQTCSLENYSEVFFSNNCCTIEEFEWKMNNSNQSFPVTIEIEHDFSYGSEVYIGVELRGMKMGKINLPEFDGYKFWEIKVLASKEINNEFYAIIDFHAYSNPASGGSGYCGSGVEAFRGYFHINNSFEIEKKEIIQFHSCYKNIFREVEFDPDFPEKGITVKK
;
A
#
# COMPACT_ATOMS: atom_id res chain seq x y z
N MET A 1 40.08 11.94 51.41
CA MET A 1 39.48 12.82 50.38
C MET A 1 39.60 12.31 48.93
N LYS A 2 40.13 11.11 48.66
CA LYS A 2 40.20 10.54 47.30
C LYS A 2 39.07 9.55 46.95
N TYR A 3 38.38 8.99 47.95
CA TYR A 3 37.31 8.01 47.74
C TYR A 3 35.92 8.64 47.55
N CYS A 4 35.68 9.89 47.98
CA CYS A 4 34.40 10.57 47.76
C CYS A 4 34.19 11.01 46.30
N ILE A 5 35.26 11.33 45.56
CA ILE A 5 35.16 11.84 44.19
C ILE A 5 34.83 10.71 43.21
N THR A 6 35.37 9.50 43.43
CA THR A 6 35.13 8.35 42.55
C THR A 6 33.70 7.81 42.66
N ILE A 7 33.08 7.89 43.85
CA ILE A 7 31.69 7.47 44.05
C ILE A 7 30.72 8.46 43.38
N LEU A 8 31.03 9.76 43.38
CA LEU A 8 30.19 10.78 42.74
C LEU A 8 30.13 10.61 41.21
N ILE A 9 31.23 10.22 40.58
CA ILE A 9 31.30 10.00 39.12
C ILE A 9 30.52 8.75 38.68
N ILE A 10 30.47 7.71 39.53
CA ILE A 10 29.70 6.48 39.25
C ILE A 10 28.20 6.70 39.44
N VAL A 11 27.78 7.56 40.38
CA VAL A 11 26.35 7.88 40.56
C VAL A 11 25.81 8.76 39.42
N ILE A 12 26.63 9.65 38.85
CA ILE A 12 26.23 10.50 37.71
C ILE A 12 26.12 9.66 36.41
N SER A 13 26.98 8.67 36.21
CA SER A 13 26.89 7.81 35.02
C SER A 13 25.72 6.82 35.06
N VAL A 14 25.26 6.40 36.25
CA VAL A 14 24.04 5.57 36.39
C VAL A 14 22.75 6.38 36.18
N LEU A 15 22.75 7.69 36.47
CA LEU A 15 21.60 8.57 36.15
C LEU A 15 21.54 8.99 34.67
N SER A 16 22.65 8.87 33.95
CA SER A 16 22.73 9.16 32.50
C SER A 16 22.19 8.01 31.63
N GLY A 17 21.93 6.85 32.23
CA GLY A 17 21.36 5.67 31.57
C GLY A 17 19.84 5.64 31.48
N ARG A 18 19.15 6.72 31.89
CA ARG A 18 17.75 6.92 31.49
C ARG A 18 17.75 7.22 29.99
N SER A 19 17.79 6.18 29.18
CA SER A 19 17.19 6.21 27.85
C SER A 19 15.79 6.78 28.04
N GLN A 20 15.64 8.08 27.76
CA GLN A 20 14.37 8.78 27.77
C GLN A 20 13.39 7.86 27.05
N THR A 21 12.30 7.49 27.74
CA THR A 21 11.19 6.79 27.09
C THR A 21 10.68 7.75 26.03
N LYS A 22 11.15 7.54 24.80
CA LYS A 22 10.79 8.39 23.68
C LYS A 22 9.56 7.77 23.06
N TRP A 23 8.44 8.42 23.34
CA TRP A 23 7.20 8.22 22.61
C TRP A 23 7.31 8.93 21.28
N GLU A 24 6.89 8.27 20.20
CA GLU A 24 6.89 8.84 18.87
C GLU A 24 5.53 8.57 18.21
N VAL A 25 5.07 9.55 17.43
CA VAL A 25 3.92 9.35 16.55
C VAL A 25 4.44 8.79 15.24
N PHE A 26 3.80 7.72 14.76
CA PHE A 26 4.12 7.11 13.48
C PHE A 26 2.92 7.14 12.55
N THR A 27 3.19 6.96 11.25
CA THR A 27 2.18 6.80 10.21
C THR A 27 2.43 5.53 9.41
N GLU A 28 1.37 4.90 8.93
CA GLU A 28 1.43 3.67 8.14
C GLU A 28 0.46 3.76 6.97
N ILE A 29 0.91 3.34 5.79
CA ILE A 29 0.10 3.26 4.56
C ILE A 29 -0.05 1.78 4.23
N ILE A 30 -1.28 1.35 3.97
CA ILE A 30 -1.57 0.03 3.41
C ILE A 30 -2.08 0.24 1.99
N GLU A 31 -1.28 -0.14 0.99
CA GLU A 31 -1.64 -0.02 -0.42
C GLU A 31 -2.57 -1.16 -0.86
N HIS A 32 -3.59 -0.86 -1.66
CA HIS A 32 -4.57 -1.83 -2.17
C HIS A 32 -4.30 -2.26 -3.62
N GLU A 33 -3.04 -2.16 -4.07
CA GLU A 33 -2.60 -2.49 -5.43
C GLU A 33 -2.40 -4.00 -5.66
N TYR A 34 -3.38 -4.78 -5.21
CA TYR A 34 -3.37 -6.24 -5.33
C TYR A 34 -4.77 -6.81 -5.51
N TYR A 35 -4.83 -8.03 -6.05
CA TYR A 35 -6.04 -8.83 -6.14
C TYR A 35 -5.96 -10.00 -5.18
N ILE A 36 -7.08 -10.35 -4.55
CA ILE A 36 -7.28 -11.64 -3.90
C ILE A 36 -8.50 -12.32 -4.49
N PHE A 37 -8.30 -13.52 -5.01
CA PHE A 37 -9.38 -14.36 -5.53
C PHE A 37 -9.50 -15.63 -4.70
N LYS A 38 -10.73 -16.04 -4.44
CA LYS A 38 -11.06 -17.43 -4.03
C LYS A 38 -11.79 -18.08 -5.18
N GLY A 39 -11.63 -19.39 -5.38
CA GLY A 39 -12.32 -20.04 -6.47
C GLY A 39 -12.30 -21.55 -6.41
N LEU A 40 -12.87 -22.16 -7.44
CA LEU A 40 -12.95 -23.60 -7.64
C LEU A 40 -12.55 -23.94 -9.07
N ILE A 41 -11.64 -24.89 -9.25
CA ILE A 41 -11.40 -25.54 -10.54
C ILE A 41 -12.39 -26.72 -10.66
N ASP A 42 -13.14 -26.76 -11.76
CA ASP A 42 -14.11 -27.82 -12.07
C ASP A 42 -15.14 -28.03 -10.94
N GLU A 43 -15.55 -26.92 -10.30
CA GLU A 43 -16.45 -26.89 -9.13
C GLU A 43 -15.97 -27.71 -7.91
N LYS A 44 -14.76 -28.28 -7.97
CA LYS A 44 -14.33 -29.33 -7.04
C LYS A 44 -13.09 -28.95 -6.25
N TYR A 45 -12.12 -28.29 -6.89
CA TYR A 45 -10.81 -28.06 -6.27
C TYR A 45 -10.64 -26.60 -5.87
N PRO A 46 -10.67 -26.30 -4.55
CA PRO A 46 -10.59 -24.93 -4.10
C PRO A 46 -9.20 -24.33 -4.31
N ILE A 47 -9.20 -23.09 -4.76
CA ILE A 47 -8.01 -22.30 -4.99
C ILE A 47 -8.13 -20.92 -4.34
N LYS A 48 -6.98 -20.36 -3.98
CA LYS A 48 -6.85 -18.95 -3.60
C LYS A 48 -5.70 -18.32 -4.34
N MET A 49 -5.88 -17.14 -4.91
CA MET A 49 -4.84 -16.39 -5.61
C MET A 49 -4.57 -15.05 -4.93
N TYR A 50 -3.31 -14.62 -4.98
CA TYR A 50 -2.88 -13.28 -4.65
C TYR A 50 -2.03 -12.76 -5.81
N LEU A 51 -2.41 -11.62 -6.39
CA LEU A 51 -1.74 -11.04 -7.55
C LEU A 51 -1.43 -9.57 -7.30
N THR A 52 -0.26 -9.12 -7.72
CA THR A 52 0.19 -7.72 -7.68
C THR A 52 0.61 -7.29 -9.07
N GLN A 53 0.44 -6.02 -9.41
CA GLN A 53 0.99 -5.49 -10.66
C GLN A 53 2.51 -5.39 -10.56
N SER A 54 3.23 -5.98 -11.50
CA SER A 54 4.71 -6.02 -11.51
C SER A 54 5.34 -5.18 -12.60
N GLY A 55 4.56 -4.74 -13.59
CA GLY A 55 5.08 -4.02 -14.75
C GLY A 55 4.10 -4.02 -15.91
N PHE A 56 4.64 -3.89 -17.12
CA PHE A 56 3.89 -3.88 -18.36
C PHE A 56 4.64 -4.69 -19.43
N CYS A 57 3.89 -5.36 -20.31
CA CYS A 57 4.42 -6.08 -21.47
C CYS A 57 3.53 -5.85 -22.69
N GLY A 58 4.01 -6.24 -23.87
CA GLY A 58 3.27 -6.05 -25.11
C GLY A 58 3.88 -4.96 -25.98
N GLU A 59 3.48 -4.96 -27.24
CA GLU A 59 3.85 -3.91 -28.19
C GLU A 59 3.14 -2.58 -27.87
N GLY A 60 3.84 -1.47 -28.14
CA GLY A 60 3.32 -0.12 -27.92
C GLY A 60 4.31 0.79 -27.18
N ASN A 61 4.26 2.08 -27.49
CA ASN A 61 5.15 3.08 -26.87
C ASN A 61 4.61 3.64 -25.55
N ASN A 62 3.35 3.35 -25.20
CA ASN A 62 2.70 3.86 -24.01
C ASN A 62 2.16 2.70 -23.16
N ASN A 63 2.47 2.71 -21.86
CA ASN A 63 2.02 1.71 -20.89
C ASN A 63 0.50 1.55 -20.85
N ARG A 64 -0.27 2.58 -21.25
CA ARG A 64 -1.73 2.51 -21.33
C ARG A 64 -2.25 1.48 -22.33
N PHE A 65 -1.49 1.17 -23.38
CA PHE A 65 -1.87 0.19 -24.41
C PHE A 65 -1.21 -1.19 -24.21
N LYS A 66 -0.28 -1.27 -23.26
CA LYS A 66 0.40 -2.50 -22.87
C LYS A 66 -0.45 -3.31 -21.91
N ALA A 67 -0.29 -4.63 -21.92
CA ALA A 67 -0.87 -5.47 -20.90
C ALA A 67 -0.13 -5.25 -19.58
N LYS A 68 -0.89 -5.22 -18.48
CA LYS A 68 -0.34 -5.17 -17.13
C LYS A 68 0.29 -6.53 -16.82
N GLN A 69 1.53 -6.55 -16.39
CA GLN A 69 2.15 -7.76 -15.84
C GLN A 69 1.67 -7.96 -14.40
N LEU A 70 1.41 -9.20 -14.05
CA LEU A 70 0.98 -9.67 -12.76
C LEU A 70 1.98 -10.68 -12.20
N LYS A 71 2.18 -10.65 -10.89
CA LYS A 71 2.93 -11.67 -10.17
C LYS A 71 2.29 -11.98 -8.82
N GLY A 72 2.52 -13.18 -8.31
CA GLY A 72 2.17 -13.53 -6.95
C GLY A 72 2.15 -15.03 -6.75
N TRP A 73 1.10 -15.54 -6.14
CA TRP A 73 0.97 -16.96 -5.86
C TRP A 73 -0.48 -17.40 -6.02
N TYR A 74 -0.68 -18.67 -6.38
CA TYR A 74 -1.91 -19.38 -6.06
C TYR A 74 -1.64 -20.53 -5.10
N TYR A 75 -2.66 -20.83 -4.33
CA TYR A 75 -2.66 -21.87 -3.33
C TYR A 75 -3.69 -22.91 -3.73
N TYR A 76 -3.24 -24.15 -3.86
CA TYR A 76 -4.10 -25.29 -4.11
C TYR A 76 -4.38 -25.99 -2.78
N GLU A 77 -5.62 -25.90 -2.29
CA GLU A 77 -5.99 -26.34 -0.93
C GLU A 77 -5.59 -27.80 -0.68
N SER A 78 -5.77 -28.69 -1.67
CA SER A 78 -5.49 -30.12 -1.51
C SER A 78 -4.00 -30.44 -1.35
N GLN A 79 -3.11 -29.63 -1.92
CA GLN A 79 -1.66 -29.81 -1.81
C GLN A 79 -1.04 -28.98 -0.68
N LYS A 80 -1.83 -28.08 -0.07
CA LYS A 80 -1.39 -27.15 0.98
C LYS A 80 -0.11 -26.39 0.64
N LYS A 81 0.05 -26.02 -0.64
CA LYS A 81 1.26 -25.39 -1.16
C LYS A 81 0.92 -24.13 -1.93
N LYS A 82 1.71 -23.07 -1.68
CA LYS A 82 1.73 -21.87 -2.53
C LYS A 82 2.66 -22.11 -3.70
N LEU A 83 2.14 -21.90 -4.90
CA LEU A 83 2.85 -22.01 -6.15
C LEU A 83 2.95 -20.61 -6.76
N PRO A 84 4.12 -20.23 -7.32
CA PRO A 84 4.27 -18.93 -7.94
C PRO A 84 3.33 -18.81 -9.14
N ILE A 85 2.83 -17.61 -9.37
CA ILE A 85 2.13 -17.24 -10.60
C ILE A 85 2.76 -15.99 -11.18
N ILE A 86 2.96 -16.00 -12.49
CA ILE A 86 3.27 -14.80 -13.27
C ILE A 86 2.33 -14.74 -14.47
N GLY A 87 1.94 -13.56 -14.89
CA GLY A 87 0.94 -13.44 -15.93
C GLY A 87 0.74 -12.04 -16.42
N SER A 88 -0.21 -11.88 -17.33
CA SER A 88 -0.53 -10.61 -17.93
C SER A 88 -2.04 -10.48 -18.08
N MET A 89 -2.52 -9.24 -17.98
CA MET A 89 -3.92 -8.91 -18.21
C MET A 89 -4.04 -7.64 -19.04
N LYS A 90 -5.04 -7.61 -19.90
CA LYS A 90 -5.42 -6.45 -20.69
C LYS A 90 -6.93 -6.27 -20.64
N TYR A 91 -7.34 -5.05 -20.32
CA TYR A 91 -8.72 -4.61 -20.24
C TYR A 91 -8.91 -3.45 -21.21
N ASP A 92 -8.92 -3.75 -22.51
CA ASP A 92 -9.20 -2.78 -23.57
C ASP A 92 -10.41 -3.24 -24.38
N ASN A 93 -11.17 -2.29 -24.92
CA ASN A 93 -12.38 -2.51 -25.71
C ASN A 93 -12.13 -3.35 -26.98
N THR A 94 -10.86 -3.45 -27.40
CA THR A 94 -10.44 -4.17 -28.62
C THR A 94 -9.67 -5.44 -28.34
N ASP A 95 -9.16 -5.62 -27.12
CA ASP A 95 -8.28 -6.72 -26.75
C ASP A 95 -8.38 -6.95 -25.24
N TYR A 96 -9.13 -8.00 -24.88
CA TYR A 96 -9.33 -8.42 -23.51
C TYR A 96 -8.73 -9.80 -23.32
N PHE A 97 -7.84 -9.93 -22.34
CA PHE A 97 -7.41 -11.23 -21.87
C PHE A 97 -6.85 -11.14 -20.46
N ILE A 98 -6.82 -12.30 -19.81
CA ILE A 98 -5.97 -12.58 -18.67
C ILE A 98 -5.30 -13.94 -18.90
N LYS A 99 -3.99 -14.01 -18.68
CA LYS A 99 -3.20 -15.25 -18.78
C LYS A 99 -2.24 -15.31 -17.61
N LEU A 100 -2.43 -16.30 -16.74
CA LEU A 100 -1.64 -16.52 -15.54
C LEU A 100 -0.98 -17.89 -15.64
N PHE A 101 0.34 -17.94 -15.54
CA PHE A 101 1.15 -19.14 -15.68
C PHE A 101 1.76 -19.53 -14.35
N VAL A 102 1.83 -20.83 -14.11
CA VAL A 102 2.63 -21.43 -13.04
C VAL A 102 3.96 -21.83 -13.65
N PRO A 103 5.05 -21.08 -13.40
CA PRO A 103 6.33 -21.33 -14.04
C PRO A 103 6.96 -22.62 -13.50
N GLN A 104 7.72 -23.32 -14.35
CA GLN A 104 8.48 -24.48 -13.90
C GLN A 104 9.76 -24.07 -13.16
N ASP A 105 10.38 -22.96 -13.56
CA ASP A 105 11.48 -22.31 -12.85
C ASP A 105 10.99 -21.01 -12.19
N TYR A 106 11.29 -20.82 -10.92
CA TYR A 106 10.88 -19.61 -10.18
C TYR A 106 11.54 -18.32 -10.71
N LEU A 107 12.62 -18.43 -11.49
CA LEU A 107 13.30 -17.32 -12.15
C LEU A 107 12.72 -16.97 -13.52
N ASP A 108 11.79 -17.77 -14.03
CA ASP A 108 11.16 -17.50 -15.32
C ASP A 108 10.41 -16.17 -15.30
N THR A 109 10.48 -15.45 -16.43
CA THR A 109 9.81 -14.17 -16.62
C THR A 109 9.01 -14.18 -17.91
N LEU A 110 7.96 -13.35 -17.97
CA LEU A 110 7.21 -13.17 -19.21
C LEU A 110 8.08 -12.55 -20.31
N ASN A 111 7.86 -13.01 -21.54
CA ASN A 111 8.37 -12.34 -22.71
C ASN A 111 7.80 -10.90 -22.76
N SER A 112 8.68 -9.91 -22.86
CA SER A 112 8.29 -8.49 -22.80
C SER A 112 7.44 -8.03 -23.99
N GLN A 113 7.51 -8.72 -25.13
CA GLN A 113 6.76 -8.41 -26.34
C GLN A 113 5.45 -9.21 -26.44
N THR A 114 5.47 -10.50 -26.14
CA THR A 114 4.30 -11.38 -26.33
C THR A 114 3.46 -11.58 -25.07
N CYS A 115 3.91 -11.06 -23.92
CA CYS A 115 3.22 -11.20 -22.64
C CYS A 115 2.95 -12.65 -22.20
N SER A 116 3.71 -13.59 -22.76
CA SER A 116 3.51 -15.02 -22.57
C SER A 116 4.72 -15.68 -21.92
N LEU A 117 4.50 -16.85 -21.33
CA LEU A 117 5.55 -17.71 -20.81
C LEU A 117 5.58 -19.01 -21.60
N GLU A 118 6.76 -19.45 -22.04
CA GLU A 118 6.91 -20.72 -22.77
C GLU A 118 7.04 -21.91 -21.80
N ASN A 119 7.78 -21.73 -20.70
CA ASN A 119 8.07 -22.78 -19.74
C ASN A 119 7.14 -22.72 -18.51
N TYR A 120 6.01 -23.43 -18.57
CA TYR A 120 5.04 -23.47 -17.48
C TYR A 120 4.49 -24.88 -17.25
N SER A 121 3.98 -25.15 -16.06
CA SER A 121 3.26 -26.39 -15.74
C SER A 121 1.76 -26.24 -15.96
N GLU A 122 1.21 -25.08 -15.61
CA GLU A 122 -0.22 -24.78 -15.62
C GLU A 122 -0.47 -23.36 -16.15
N VAL A 123 -1.64 -23.16 -16.75
CA VAL A 123 -2.11 -21.85 -17.18
C VAL A 123 -3.58 -21.67 -16.82
N PHE A 124 -3.89 -20.50 -16.25
CA PHE A 124 -5.24 -19.96 -16.14
C PHE A 124 -5.39 -18.89 -17.22
N PHE A 125 -6.47 -18.94 -17.99
CA PHE A 125 -6.69 -17.97 -19.05
C PHE A 125 -8.15 -17.62 -19.22
N SER A 126 -8.41 -16.41 -19.65
CA SER A 126 -9.73 -15.98 -20.12
C SER A 126 -9.54 -14.98 -21.25
N ASN A 127 -10.40 -15.10 -22.27
CA ASN A 127 -10.56 -14.11 -23.33
C ASN A 127 -11.96 -13.48 -23.28
N ASN A 128 -12.75 -13.79 -22.25
CA ASN A 128 -14.11 -13.27 -22.12
C ASN A 128 -14.02 -11.82 -21.65
N CYS A 129 -14.47 -10.88 -22.47
CA CYS A 129 -14.46 -9.49 -22.03
C CYS A 129 -15.27 -9.32 -20.75
N CYS A 130 -14.76 -8.41 -19.92
CA CYS A 130 -15.58 -7.67 -18.99
C CYS A 130 -15.95 -8.45 -17.70
N THR A 131 -15.49 -9.69 -17.52
CA THR A 131 -15.57 -10.43 -16.24
C THR A 131 -14.22 -11.07 -15.91
N ILE A 132 -13.57 -10.62 -14.83
CA ILE A 132 -12.39 -11.33 -14.28
C ILE A 132 -12.80 -12.65 -13.61
N GLU A 133 -14.11 -12.89 -13.46
CA GLU A 133 -14.68 -13.90 -12.59
C GLU A 133 -14.67 -15.33 -13.18
N GLU A 134 -14.40 -15.44 -14.47
CA GLU A 134 -14.44 -16.69 -15.23
C GLU A 134 -13.08 -16.94 -15.90
N PHE A 135 -12.42 -18.03 -15.52
CA PHE A 135 -11.22 -18.52 -16.22
C PHE A 135 -11.44 -19.95 -16.71
N GLU A 136 -10.56 -20.36 -17.60
CA GLU A 136 -10.25 -21.75 -17.84
C GLU A 136 -8.87 -22.07 -17.27
N TRP A 137 -8.70 -23.28 -16.74
CA TRP A 137 -7.42 -23.81 -16.29
C TRP A 137 -7.04 -25.04 -17.11
N LYS A 138 -5.75 -25.16 -17.44
CA LYS A 138 -5.20 -26.38 -18.05
C LYS A 138 -3.73 -26.59 -17.67
N MET A 139 -3.32 -27.86 -17.67
CA MET A 139 -1.91 -28.24 -17.65
C MET A 139 -1.28 -27.98 -19.03
N ASN A 140 0.00 -27.58 -19.08
CA ASN A 140 0.72 -27.29 -20.33
C ASN A 140 0.74 -28.49 -21.31
N ASN A 141 0.81 -29.71 -20.78
CA ASN A 141 0.83 -30.95 -21.55
C ASN A 141 -0.56 -31.57 -21.79
N SER A 142 -1.64 -30.86 -21.46
CA SER A 142 -3.01 -31.34 -21.61
C SER A 142 -3.79 -30.50 -22.62
N ASN A 143 -4.60 -31.16 -23.44
CA ASN A 143 -5.58 -30.49 -24.30
C ASN A 143 -6.93 -30.26 -23.58
N GLN A 144 -7.11 -30.82 -22.39
CA GLN A 144 -8.32 -30.64 -21.59
C GLN A 144 -8.19 -29.38 -20.73
N SER A 145 -9.13 -28.45 -20.89
CA SER A 145 -9.34 -27.33 -19.98
C SER A 145 -10.52 -27.60 -19.05
N PHE A 146 -10.48 -26.96 -17.88
CA PHE A 146 -11.53 -27.03 -16.87
C PHE A 146 -11.97 -25.60 -16.50
N PRO A 147 -13.26 -25.38 -16.27
CA PRO A 147 -13.74 -24.07 -15.84
C PRO A 147 -13.21 -23.74 -14.45
N VAL A 148 -12.98 -22.45 -14.23
CA VAL A 148 -12.61 -21.90 -12.93
C VAL A 148 -13.56 -20.76 -12.62
N THR A 149 -14.29 -20.92 -11.53
CA THR A 149 -15.13 -19.87 -10.97
C THR A 149 -14.36 -19.18 -9.88
N ILE A 150 -14.32 -17.84 -9.88
CA ILE A 150 -13.73 -17.08 -8.78
C ILE A 150 -14.71 -16.10 -8.13
N GLU A 151 -14.43 -15.78 -6.89
CA GLU A 151 -14.99 -14.70 -6.07
C GLU A 151 -13.85 -13.73 -5.74
N ILE A 152 -14.10 -12.45 -5.94
CA ILE A 152 -13.15 -11.38 -5.63
C ILE A 152 -13.25 -11.04 -4.15
N GLU A 153 -12.28 -11.50 -3.35
CA GLU A 153 -12.18 -11.09 -1.94
C GLU A 153 -11.61 -9.68 -1.80
N HIS A 154 -10.73 -9.30 -2.71
CA HIS A 154 -10.15 -7.97 -2.78
C HIS A 154 -9.86 -7.61 -4.24
N ASP A 155 -10.46 -6.52 -4.70
CA ASP A 155 -10.21 -5.99 -6.03
C ASP A 155 -9.03 -5.00 -5.99
N PHE A 156 -8.29 -4.90 -7.07
CA PHE A 156 -7.22 -3.92 -7.17
C PHE A 156 -7.80 -2.52 -7.15
N SER A 157 -7.27 -1.69 -6.29
CA SER A 157 -7.50 -0.26 -6.33
C SER A 157 -6.20 0.48 -6.12
N TYR A 158 -6.10 1.68 -6.71
CA TYR A 158 -5.02 2.59 -6.37
C TYR A 158 -5.22 3.25 -5.00
N GLY A 159 -6.33 2.95 -4.31
CA GLY A 159 -6.58 3.47 -2.97
C GLY A 159 -5.58 2.92 -1.95
N SER A 160 -5.52 3.59 -0.82
CA SER A 160 -4.73 3.15 0.32
C SER A 160 -5.52 3.42 1.59
N GLU A 161 -5.26 2.63 2.64
CA GLU A 161 -5.66 2.97 4.00
C GLU A 161 -4.51 3.70 4.68
N VAL A 162 -4.85 4.69 5.50
CA VAL A 162 -3.89 5.48 6.25
C VAL A 162 -4.13 5.34 7.73
N TYR A 163 -3.06 5.07 8.46
CA TYR A 163 -3.08 4.94 9.90
C TYR A 163 -2.13 5.92 10.55
N ILE A 164 -2.56 6.47 11.67
CA ILE A 164 -1.72 7.18 12.64
C ILE A 164 -1.62 6.33 13.90
N GLY A 165 -0.45 6.28 14.53
CA GLY A 165 -0.28 5.52 15.75
C GLY A 165 0.79 6.11 16.63
N VAL A 166 0.96 5.48 17.78
CA VAL A 166 1.96 5.86 18.77
C VAL A 166 2.85 4.66 19.03
N GLU A 167 4.16 4.89 19.08
CA GLU A 167 5.14 3.88 19.43
C GLU A 167 5.97 4.29 20.65
N LEU A 168 6.39 3.29 21.42
CA LEU A 168 7.28 3.45 22.56
C LEU A 168 8.52 2.59 22.33
N ARG A 169 9.68 3.24 22.14
CA ARG A 169 10.95 2.53 21.87
C ARG A 169 10.83 1.55 20.68
N GLY A 170 10.14 1.97 19.63
CA GLY A 170 9.88 1.15 18.42
C GLY A 170 8.78 0.08 18.58
N MET A 171 8.15 -0.02 19.75
CA MET A 171 6.98 -0.89 19.95
C MET A 171 5.71 -0.13 19.62
N LYS A 172 5.01 -0.54 18.57
CA LYS A 172 3.69 0.01 18.21
C LYS A 172 2.68 -0.29 19.32
N MET A 173 2.13 0.75 19.93
CA MET A 173 1.18 0.61 21.04
C MET A 173 -0.26 0.53 20.53
N GLY A 174 -0.53 1.16 19.40
CA GLY A 174 -1.82 1.17 18.73
C GLY A 174 -1.76 1.95 17.43
N LYS A 175 -2.78 1.78 16.59
CA LYS A 175 -2.98 2.57 15.37
C LYS A 175 -4.46 2.86 15.16
N ILE A 176 -4.74 3.99 14.54
CA ILE A 176 -6.06 4.55 14.32
C ILE A 176 -6.21 4.77 12.82
N ASN A 177 -7.27 4.21 12.21
CA ASN A 177 -7.58 4.41 10.81
C ASN A 177 -8.06 5.87 10.59
N LEU A 178 -7.64 6.49 9.49
CA LEU A 178 -8.09 7.78 9.00
C LEU A 178 -8.95 7.58 7.72
N PRO A 179 -10.22 7.16 7.86
CA PRO A 179 -11.05 6.76 6.71
C PRO A 179 -11.39 7.92 5.76
N GLU A 180 -11.23 9.17 6.18
CA GLU A 180 -11.35 10.33 5.28
C GLU A 180 -10.33 10.33 4.14
N PHE A 181 -9.27 9.54 4.28
CA PHE A 181 -8.22 9.36 3.28
C PHE A 181 -8.40 8.09 2.45
N ASP A 182 -9.44 7.29 2.71
CA ASP A 182 -9.73 6.08 1.94
C ASP A 182 -9.95 6.41 0.46
N GLY A 183 -9.34 5.63 -0.41
CA GLY A 183 -9.43 5.79 -1.87
C GLY A 183 -8.40 6.72 -2.50
N TYR A 184 -7.63 7.47 -1.71
CA TYR A 184 -6.46 8.18 -2.21
C TYR A 184 -5.25 7.25 -2.32
N LYS A 185 -4.41 7.46 -3.34
CA LYS A 185 -3.08 6.83 -3.42
C LYS A 185 -2.04 7.73 -2.76
N PHE A 186 -1.56 7.38 -1.57
CA PHE A 186 -0.50 8.16 -0.92
C PHE A 186 0.88 7.74 -1.42
N TRP A 187 1.77 8.69 -1.68
CA TRP A 187 3.20 8.39 -1.89
C TRP A 187 4.07 8.87 -0.74
N GLU A 188 3.58 9.80 0.08
CA GLU A 188 4.29 10.31 1.23
C GLU A 188 3.30 10.71 2.33
N ILE A 189 3.59 10.28 3.54
CA ILE A 189 3.00 10.79 4.77
C ILE A 189 4.16 11.11 5.70
N LYS A 190 4.16 12.31 6.25
CA LYS A 190 5.29 12.83 7.01
C LYS A 190 4.83 13.49 8.29
N VAL A 191 5.28 12.95 9.42
CA VAL A 191 5.16 13.63 10.71
C VAL A 191 6.11 14.81 10.71
N LEU A 192 5.56 16.02 10.75
CA LEU A 192 6.32 17.27 10.74
C LEU A 192 6.76 17.68 12.15
N ALA A 193 5.86 17.49 13.13
CA ALA A 193 6.11 17.78 14.52
C ALA A 193 5.25 16.86 15.39
N SER A 194 5.77 16.41 16.51
CA SER A 194 5.00 15.67 17.50
C SER A 194 5.52 15.93 18.91
N LYS A 195 4.62 15.95 19.89
CA LYS A 195 4.97 16.16 21.30
C LYS A 195 4.03 15.41 22.21
N GLU A 196 4.59 14.86 23.29
CA GLU A 196 3.83 14.29 24.39
C GLU A 196 3.67 15.34 25.49
N ILE A 197 2.45 15.55 25.98
CA ILE A 197 2.15 16.39 27.14
C ILE A 197 1.15 15.63 28.01
N ASN A 198 1.50 15.35 29.27
CA ASN A 198 0.63 14.65 30.23
C ASN A 198 0.04 13.32 29.69
N ASN A 199 0.85 12.53 28.97
CA ASN A 199 0.46 11.28 28.30
C ASN A 199 -0.55 11.42 27.16
N GLU A 200 -0.73 12.63 26.62
CA GLU A 200 -1.44 12.89 25.38
C GLU A 200 -0.45 13.24 24.28
N PHE A 201 -0.79 12.93 23.05
CA PHE A 201 0.08 13.09 21.89
C PHE A 201 -0.51 14.10 20.92
N TYR A 202 0.31 15.07 20.55
CA TYR A 202 -0.04 16.13 19.61
C TYR A 202 0.84 15.96 18.38
N ALA A 203 0.26 15.92 17.19
CA ALA A 203 0.99 15.68 15.95
C ALA A 203 0.51 16.58 14.81
N ILE A 204 1.48 17.12 14.06
CA ILE A 204 1.27 17.77 12.77
C ILE A 204 1.81 16.84 11.68
N ILE A 205 0.98 16.50 10.70
CA ILE A 205 1.31 15.51 9.67
C ILE A 205 0.94 16.06 8.30
N ASP A 206 1.86 15.94 7.34
CA ASP A 206 1.57 16.16 5.93
C ASP A 206 1.21 14.83 5.25
N PHE A 207 0.17 14.89 4.41
CA PHE A 207 -0.29 13.78 3.59
C PHE A 207 -0.28 14.19 2.13
N HIS A 208 0.37 13.40 1.29
CA HIS A 208 0.57 13.69 -0.11
C HIS A 208 0.04 12.52 -0.96
N ALA A 209 -1.00 12.80 -1.75
CA ALA A 209 -1.78 11.79 -2.47
C ALA A 209 -2.07 12.14 -3.93
N TYR A 210 -2.17 11.10 -4.77
CA TYR A 210 -2.46 11.25 -6.19
C TYR A 210 -3.98 11.19 -6.36
N SER A 211 -4.59 12.25 -6.90
CA SER A 211 -5.99 12.24 -7.34
C SER A 211 -6.19 11.52 -8.68
N ASN A 212 -5.12 11.35 -9.47
CA ASN A 212 -5.16 10.54 -10.69
C ASN A 212 -3.92 9.64 -10.83
N PRO A 213 -3.83 8.57 -10.01
CA PRO A 213 -2.65 7.69 -9.95
C PRO A 213 -2.37 6.92 -11.25
N ALA A 214 -3.34 6.83 -12.16
CA ALA A 214 -3.21 6.16 -13.45
C ALA A 214 -2.84 7.09 -14.62
N SER A 215 -2.77 8.41 -14.40
CA SER A 215 -2.68 9.41 -15.48
C SER A 215 -1.39 9.37 -16.30
N GLY A 216 -0.30 8.80 -15.75
CA GLY A 216 1.03 8.88 -16.36
C GLY A 216 1.54 10.31 -16.57
N GLY A 217 0.87 11.32 -16.01
CA GLY A 217 1.24 12.71 -16.14
C GLY A 217 2.49 13.02 -15.33
N SER A 218 3.35 13.87 -15.88
CA SER A 218 4.58 14.31 -15.24
C SER A 218 4.38 15.66 -14.53
N GLY A 219 5.10 15.86 -13.43
CA GLY A 219 5.01 17.07 -12.62
C GLY A 219 3.81 17.11 -11.69
N TYR A 220 3.83 18.07 -10.77
CA TYR A 220 2.91 18.13 -9.62
C TYR A 220 1.42 18.15 -10.02
N CYS A 221 1.04 18.96 -11.01
CA CYS A 221 -0.34 18.96 -11.51
C CYS A 221 -0.63 17.89 -12.57
N GLY A 222 0.38 17.48 -13.36
CA GLY A 222 0.21 16.39 -14.31
C GLY A 222 -0.11 15.06 -13.63
N SER A 223 0.49 14.81 -12.47
CA SER A 223 0.21 13.62 -11.65
C SER A 223 -1.03 13.76 -10.75
N GLY A 224 -1.69 14.93 -10.74
CA GLY A 224 -2.84 15.20 -9.88
C GLY A 224 -2.47 15.18 -8.39
N VAL A 225 -1.45 15.92 -7.98
CA VAL A 225 -1.07 15.96 -6.57
C VAL A 225 -2.12 16.71 -5.73
N GLU A 226 -2.53 16.06 -4.65
CA GLU A 226 -3.32 16.61 -3.56
C GLU A 226 -2.47 16.58 -2.28
N ALA A 227 -2.41 17.68 -1.54
CA ALA A 227 -1.68 17.74 -0.28
C ALA A 227 -2.54 18.28 0.86
N PHE A 228 -2.44 17.61 2.00
CA PHE A 228 -3.21 17.88 3.20
C PHE A 228 -2.26 18.02 4.39
N ARG A 229 -2.58 18.94 5.30
CA ARG A 229 -1.91 19.06 6.59
C ARG A 229 -2.93 18.78 7.68
N GLY A 230 -2.64 17.81 8.53
CA GLY A 230 -3.47 17.39 9.64
C GLY A 230 -2.86 17.76 10.98
N TYR A 231 -3.66 18.27 11.90
CA TYR A 231 -3.39 18.31 13.34
C TYR A 231 -4.20 17.21 14.02
N PHE A 232 -3.52 16.44 14.88
CA PHE A 232 -4.11 15.36 15.66
C PHE A 232 -3.75 15.53 17.13
N HIS A 233 -4.76 15.42 17.98
CA HIS A 233 -4.64 15.28 19.43
C HIS A 233 -5.17 13.90 19.81
N ILE A 234 -4.28 13.06 20.33
CA ILE A 234 -4.51 11.67 20.68
C ILE A 234 -4.41 11.54 22.20
N ASN A 235 -5.42 10.95 22.84
CA ASN A 235 -5.42 10.77 24.27
C ASN A 235 -4.58 9.57 24.73
N ASN A 236 -4.51 9.38 26.04
CA ASN A 236 -3.78 8.28 26.67
C ASN A 236 -4.35 6.87 26.38
N SER A 237 -5.54 6.79 25.78
CA SER A 237 -6.19 5.56 25.35
C SER A 237 -5.98 5.28 23.86
N PHE A 238 -5.13 6.08 23.21
CA PHE A 238 -4.83 6.03 21.78
C PHE A 238 -6.05 6.27 20.89
N GLU A 239 -6.92 7.20 21.30
CA GLU A 239 -8.06 7.68 20.54
C GLU A 239 -7.85 9.14 20.11
N ILE A 240 -8.38 9.51 18.95
CA ILE A 240 -8.31 10.90 18.46
C ILE A 240 -9.40 11.73 19.17
N GLU A 241 -9.00 12.67 20.02
CA GLU A 241 -9.91 13.63 20.66
C GLU A 241 -10.18 14.85 19.80
N LYS A 242 -9.15 15.31 19.07
CA LYS A 242 -9.28 16.44 18.15
C LYS A 242 -8.52 16.19 16.86
N LYS A 243 -9.18 16.52 15.74
CA LYS A 243 -8.63 16.42 14.40
C LYS A 243 -9.01 17.64 13.57
N GLU A 244 -8.01 18.25 12.94
CA GLU A 244 -8.21 19.30 11.95
C GLU A 244 -7.39 18.97 10.71
N ILE A 245 -8.02 18.96 9.53
CA ILE A 245 -7.34 18.65 8.27
C ILE A 245 -7.60 19.78 7.30
N ILE A 246 -6.52 20.35 6.75
CA ILE A 246 -6.56 21.40 5.74
C ILE A 246 -5.93 20.88 4.47
N GLN A 247 -6.71 20.85 3.39
CA GLN A 247 -6.16 20.72 2.04
C GLN A 247 -5.46 22.03 1.69
N PHE A 248 -4.13 22.00 1.59
CA PHE A 248 -3.32 23.18 1.29
C PHE A 248 -2.82 23.22 -0.15
N HIS A 249 -2.89 22.08 -0.85
CA HIS A 249 -2.58 21.99 -2.26
C HIS A 249 -3.61 21.11 -2.99
N SER A 250 -4.12 21.59 -4.12
CA SER A 250 -4.91 20.80 -5.06
C SER A 250 -4.78 21.39 -6.45
N CYS A 251 -4.21 20.64 -7.38
CA CYS A 251 -4.23 21.04 -8.79
C CYS A 251 -5.64 20.94 -9.40
N TYR A 252 -6.44 19.96 -8.97
CA TYR A 252 -7.81 19.78 -9.47
C TYR A 252 -8.76 20.89 -9.01
N LYS A 253 -8.68 21.26 -7.74
CA LYS A 253 -9.55 22.30 -7.14
C LYS A 253 -8.94 23.70 -7.20
N ASN A 254 -7.75 23.85 -7.77
CA ASN A 254 -6.98 25.09 -7.80
C ASN A 254 -6.78 25.71 -6.39
N ILE A 255 -6.33 24.87 -5.45
CA ILE A 255 -6.07 25.28 -4.05
C ILE A 255 -4.57 25.40 -3.86
N PHE A 256 -4.14 26.58 -3.41
CA PHE A 256 -2.77 26.86 -2.99
C PHE A 256 -2.83 27.73 -1.74
N ARG A 257 -2.59 27.14 -0.57
CA ARG A 257 -2.69 27.82 0.73
C ARG A 257 -1.41 27.56 1.52
N GLU A 258 -1.01 28.55 2.31
CA GLU A 258 0.05 28.38 3.30
C GLU A 258 -0.61 28.01 4.64
N VAL A 259 -0.20 26.89 5.21
CA VAL A 259 -0.66 26.43 6.52
C VAL A 259 0.48 26.59 7.52
N GLU A 260 0.28 27.45 8.50
CA GLU A 260 1.27 27.77 9.53
C GLU A 260 1.07 26.87 10.76
N PHE A 261 2.19 26.55 11.41
CA PHE A 261 2.25 25.87 12.71
C PHE A 261 3.59 26.16 13.37
N ASP A 262 3.66 25.90 14.67
CA ASP A 262 4.86 26.05 15.48
C ASP A 262 5.44 24.65 15.79
N PRO A 263 6.57 24.24 15.20
CA PRO A 263 7.08 22.87 15.32
C PRO A 263 7.50 22.52 16.76
N ASP A 264 7.85 23.51 17.59
CA ASP A 264 8.21 23.31 19.00
C ASP A 264 6.96 23.21 19.90
N PHE A 265 5.82 23.67 19.39
CA PHE A 265 4.54 23.70 20.10
C PHE A 265 3.38 23.17 19.23
N PRO A 266 3.45 21.90 18.77
CA PRO A 266 2.42 21.30 17.93
C PRO A 266 1.03 21.27 18.60
N GLU A 267 0.96 21.35 19.92
CA GLU A 267 -0.28 21.45 20.70
C GLU A 267 -1.12 22.70 20.37
N LYS A 268 -0.53 23.72 19.73
CA LYS A 268 -1.25 24.93 19.29
C LYS A 268 -2.06 24.71 18.01
N GLY A 269 -1.87 23.58 17.32
CA GLY A 269 -2.60 23.24 16.10
C GLY A 269 -2.05 23.91 14.84
N ILE A 270 -2.91 24.01 13.83
CA ILE A 270 -2.60 24.55 12.49
C ILE A 270 -3.53 25.70 12.15
N THR A 271 -3.05 26.67 11.37
CA THR A 271 -3.87 27.78 10.89
C THR A 271 -3.58 28.08 9.42
N VAL A 272 -4.58 28.55 8.69
CA VAL A 272 -4.38 29.07 7.33
C VAL A 272 -3.88 30.51 7.44
N LYS A 273 -2.75 30.81 6.80
CA LYS A 273 -2.24 32.17 6.68
C LYS A 273 -3.24 33.00 5.87
N LYS A 274 -3.64 34.15 6.43
CA LYS A 274 -4.57 35.08 5.80
C LYS A 274 -3.89 35.94 4.75
#